data_AF-A0A3P3DX31-F1
#
_entry.id   AF-A0A3P3DX31-F1
#
_cell.length_a   1.000
_cell.length_b   1.000
_cell.length_c   1.000
_cell.angle_alpha   90.00
_cell.angle_beta   90.00
_cell.angle_gamma   90.00
#
_symmetry.space_group_name_H-M   'P 1'
#
loop_
_entity.id
_entity.type
_entity.pdbx_description
1 polymer ?
#
loop_
_entity_poly.entity_id
_entity_poly.type
_entity_poly.pdbx_seq_one_letter_code
_entity_poly.pdbx_strand_id
1 'polypeptide(L)'
;GTATYTAGDNIAITQNGAEVQIATSATPNFTSVTTGDTVMNNNGLTIAGGPSVTITGIDANNTVITNVAPGVAPTDAVNVDQLNDTVAANRTKYYSVNSAGGGNEDNLGATGADAIASGKNATAAGTSAVAIGLGATAANANSVALGSGSVTAAAV
;
A
#
# COMPACT_ATOMS: atom_id res chain seq x y z
N GLY A 1 -63.67 24.18 -12.74
CA GLY A 1 -62.35 24.36 -13.38
C GLY A 1 -61.79 23.01 -13.75
N THR A 2 -60.95 22.94 -14.77
CA THR A 2 -60.20 21.73 -15.15
C THR A 2 -58.82 21.76 -14.49
N ALA A 3 -58.28 20.60 -14.12
CA ALA A 3 -56.90 20.43 -13.65
C ALA A 3 -56.08 19.72 -14.75
N THR A 4 -54.85 20.18 -14.98
CA THR A 4 -53.91 19.58 -15.96
C THR A 4 -52.73 18.98 -15.21
N TYR A 5 -52.38 17.74 -15.55
CA TYR A 5 -51.21 17.04 -14.99
C TYR A 5 -50.25 16.70 -16.14
N THR A 6 -48.98 17.06 -15.98
CA THR A 6 -47.94 16.84 -16.98
C THR A 6 -46.84 15.97 -16.39
N ALA A 7 -46.50 14.89 -17.08
CA ALA A 7 -45.35 14.05 -16.75
C ALA A 7 -44.04 14.79 -17.04
N GLY A 8 -43.04 14.61 -16.17
CA GLY A 8 -41.65 14.98 -16.46
C GLY A 8 -40.85 13.77 -16.93
N ASP A 9 -39.55 13.94 -17.17
CA ASP A 9 -38.69 12.87 -17.72
C ASP A 9 -38.66 11.61 -16.84
N ASN A 10 -38.68 11.80 -15.51
CA ASN A 10 -38.53 10.71 -14.55
C ASN A 10 -39.85 10.14 -14.03
N ILE A 11 -40.98 10.82 -14.22
CA ILE A 11 -42.29 10.42 -13.70
C ILE A 11 -43.27 10.27 -14.86
N ALA A 12 -43.64 9.03 -15.17
CA ALA A 12 -44.70 8.72 -16.10
C ALA A 12 -46.06 8.82 -15.40
N ILE A 13 -46.98 9.55 -16.02
CA ILE A 13 -48.38 9.64 -15.59
C ILE A 13 -49.23 9.14 -16.74
N THR A 14 -49.98 8.07 -16.52
CA THR A 14 -50.92 7.51 -17.50
C THR A 14 -52.30 7.40 -16.87
N GLN A 15 -53.35 7.71 -17.63
CA GLN A 15 -54.73 7.63 -17.17
C GLN A 15 -55.48 6.59 -17.99
N ASN A 16 -56.11 5.62 -17.32
CA ASN A 16 -56.99 4.63 -17.92
C ASN A 16 -58.38 4.71 -17.26
N GLY A 17 -59.26 5.53 -17.83
CA GLY A 17 -60.56 5.84 -17.23
C GLY A 17 -60.41 6.58 -15.89
N ALA A 18 -60.87 5.97 -14.80
CA ALA A 18 -60.76 6.54 -13.46
C ALA A 18 -59.42 6.24 -12.76
N GLU A 19 -58.63 5.29 -13.29
CA GLU A 19 -57.31 4.97 -12.74
C GLU A 19 -56.26 5.94 -13.28
N VAL A 20 -55.44 6.47 -12.38
CA VAL A 20 -54.23 7.23 -12.72
C VAL A 20 -53.04 6.44 -12.21
N GLN A 21 -52.23 5.92 -13.12
CA GLN A 21 -50.98 5.25 -12.80
C GLN A 21 -49.84 6.26 -12.81
N ILE A 22 -49.13 6.31 -11.68
CA ILE A 22 -47.91 7.10 -11.51
C ILE A 22 -46.77 6.10 -11.35
N ALA A 23 -45.80 6.16 -12.25
CA ALA A 23 -44.65 5.28 -12.25
C ALA A 23 -43.36 6.08 -12.45
N THR A 24 -42.27 5.60 -11.88
CA THR A 24 -40.94 6.09 -12.26
C THR A 24 -40.60 5.59 -13.66
N SER A 25 -39.93 6.43 -14.45
CA SER A 25 -39.32 6.00 -15.71
C SER A 25 -38.42 4.78 -15.48
N ALA A 26 -38.34 3.87 -16.45
CA ALA A 26 -37.40 2.74 -16.40
C ALA A 26 -35.94 3.19 -16.55
N THR A 27 -35.71 4.40 -17.06
CA THR A 27 -34.39 5.01 -17.24
C THR A 27 -34.41 6.45 -16.72
N PRO A 28 -34.58 6.66 -15.41
CA PRO A 28 -34.62 8.01 -14.86
C PRO A 28 -33.22 8.64 -14.97
N ASN A 29 -33.17 9.95 -15.24
CA ASN A 29 -31.95 10.73 -15.28
C ASN A 29 -31.86 11.62 -14.03
N PHE A 30 -30.75 11.52 -13.30
CA PHE A 30 -30.49 12.32 -12.10
C PHE A 30 -29.15 13.03 -12.22
N THR A 31 -29.06 14.25 -11.69
CA THR A 31 -27.79 14.96 -11.51
C THR A 31 -27.01 14.43 -10.29
N SER A 32 -27.73 13.99 -9.26
CA SER A 32 -27.18 13.39 -8.05
C SER A 32 -28.21 12.46 -7.41
N VAL A 33 -27.74 11.33 -6.88
CA VAL A 33 -28.52 10.42 -6.04
C VAL A 33 -27.78 10.28 -4.70
N THR A 34 -28.48 10.52 -3.60
CA THR A 34 -27.92 10.41 -2.24
C THR A 34 -28.70 9.38 -1.44
N THR A 35 -28.00 8.41 -0.86
CA THR A 35 -28.57 7.38 0.02
C THR A 35 -27.70 7.22 1.26
N GLY A 36 -28.15 7.81 2.38
CA GLY A 36 -27.30 7.93 3.57
C GLY A 36 -26.02 8.70 3.24
N ASP A 37 -24.87 8.12 3.57
CA ASP A 37 -23.54 8.70 3.32
C ASP A 37 -23.04 8.50 1.87
N THR A 38 -23.78 7.75 1.05
CA THR A 38 -23.39 7.47 -0.34
C THR A 38 -23.98 8.50 -1.30
N VAL A 39 -23.13 9.04 -2.18
CA VAL A 39 -23.52 9.98 -3.24
C VAL A 39 -23.03 9.44 -4.59
N MET A 40 -23.92 9.39 -5.57
CA MET A 40 -23.59 9.16 -6.99
C MET A 40 -23.93 10.41 -7.78
N ASN A 41 -22.95 11.01 -8.48
CA ASN A 41 -23.14 12.22 -9.29
C ASN A 41 -22.11 12.27 -10.44
N ASN A 42 -21.99 13.42 -11.12
CA ASN A 42 -21.04 13.62 -12.22
C ASN A 42 -19.56 13.33 -11.89
N ASN A 43 -19.17 13.35 -10.62
CA ASN A 43 -17.80 13.03 -10.20
C ASN A 43 -17.59 11.52 -9.98
N GLY A 44 -18.65 10.72 -9.86
CA GLY A 44 -18.60 9.28 -9.59
C GLY A 44 -19.42 8.86 -8.37
N LEU A 45 -18.92 7.87 -7.62
CA LEU A 45 -19.49 7.32 -6.40
C LEU A 45 -18.60 7.66 -5.19
N THR A 46 -19.17 8.23 -4.15
CA THR A 46 -18.45 8.55 -2.90
C THR A 46 -19.24 8.08 -1.69
N ILE A 47 -18.55 7.55 -0.67
CA ILE A 47 -19.12 7.24 0.65
C ILE A 47 -18.45 8.15 1.67
N ALA A 48 -19.21 8.96 2.43
CA ALA A 48 -18.63 9.83 3.44
C ALA A 48 -17.87 9.02 4.51
N GLY A 49 -16.58 9.33 4.70
CA GLY A 49 -15.71 8.56 5.60
C GLY A 49 -15.40 7.14 5.13
N GLY A 50 -15.68 6.80 3.86
CA GLY A 50 -15.48 5.49 3.26
C GLY A 50 -14.81 5.56 1.88
N PRO A 51 -14.76 4.43 1.16
CA PRO A 51 -14.16 4.36 -0.17
C PRO A 51 -14.88 5.23 -1.20
N SER A 52 -14.18 5.54 -2.30
CA SER A 52 -14.76 6.23 -3.45
C SER A 52 -14.24 5.69 -4.79
N VAL A 53 -15.06 5.87 -5.82
CA VAL A 53 -14.73 5.60 -7.22
C VAL A 53 -15.11 6.85 -8.02
N THR A 54 -14.13 7.63 -8.43
CA THR A 54 -14.34 8.91 -9.11
C THR A 54 -13.66 8.93 -10.47
N ILE A 55 -13.89 10.01 -11.23
CA ILE A 55 -13.23 10.22 -12.53
C ILE A 55 -11.70 10.30 -12.43
N THR A 56 -11.13 10.51 -11.24
CA THR A 56 -9.67 10.56 -11.02
C THR A 56 -9.09 9.23 -10.56
N GLY A 57 -9.91 8.24 -10.21
CA GLY A 57 -9.45 6.93 -9.74
C GLY A 57 -10.26 6.39 -8.57
N ILE A 58 -9.65 5.48 -7.83
CA ILE A 58 -10.25 4.77 -6.69
C ILE A 58 -9.48 5.14 -5.43
N ASP A 59 -10.19 5.52 -4.37
CA ASP A 59 -9.64 5.66 -3.03
C ASP A 59 -10.27 4.61 -2.11
N ALA A 60 -9.44 3.76 -1.51
CA ALA A 60 -9.87 2.74 -0.57
C ALA A 60 -10.09 3.28 0.85
N ASN A 61 -9.78 4.55 1.12
CA ASN A 61 -9.95 5.20 2.43
C ASN A 61 -9.31 4.39 3.57
N ASN A 62 -8.04 4.02 3.38
CA ASN A 62 -7.25 3.23 4.34
C ASN A 62 -7.87 1.86 4.72
N THR A 63 -8.73 1.30 3.85
CA THR A 63 -9.29 -0.04 4.05
C THR A 63 -8.58 -1.10 3.21
N VAL A 64 -8.58 -2.35 3.68
CA VAL A 64 -8.05 -3.49 2.92
C VAL A 64 -9.02 -3.83 1.80
N ILE A 65 -8.50 -3.90 0.56
CA ILE A 65 -9.24 -4.43 -0.59
C ILE A 65 -9.12 -5.95 -0.56
N THR A 66 -10.22 -6.65 -0.28
CA THR A 66 -10.27 -8.13 -0.22
C THR A 66 -10.74 -8.73 -1.54
N ASN A 67 -10.55 -10.05 -1.70
CA ASN A 67 -10.96 -10.82 -2.89
C ASN A 67 -10.29 -10.37 -4.21
N VAL A 68 -9.04 -9.91 -4.12
CA VAL A 68 -8.20 -9.60 -5.29
C VAL A 68 -7.59 -10.90 -5.80
N ALA A 69 -8.06 -11.38 -6.96
CA ALA A 69 -7.46 -12.51 -7.65
C ALA A 69 -6.01 -12.19 -8.08
N PRO A 70 -5.15 -13.20 -8.30
CA PRO A 70 -3.80 -12.96 -8.79
C PRO A 70 -3.79 -12.17 -10.10
N GLY A 71 -3.01 -11.10 -10.16
CA GLY A 71 -2.82 -10.32 -11.37
C GLY A 71 -2.05 -11.10 -12.44
N VAL A 72 -2.46 -10.98 -13.70
CA VAL A 72 -1.86 -11.69 -14.84
C VAL A 72 -1.25 -10.70 -15.84
N ALA A 73 -1.93 -9.59 -16.10
CA ALA A 73 -1.44 -8.54 -16.97
C ALA A 73 -0.55 -7.53 -16.22
N PRO A 74 0.32 -6.78 -16.92
CA PRO A 74 1.21 -5.79 -16.29
C PRO A 74 0.52 -4.66 -15.52
N THR A 75 -0.78 -4.46 -15.73
CA THR A 75 -1.58 -3.40 -15.10
C THR A 75 -2.56 -3.94 -14.06
N ASP A 76 -2.55 -5.24 -13.80
CA ASP A 76 -3.40 -5.84 -12.77
C ASP A 76 -2.84 -5.54 -11.38
N ALA A 77 -3.73 -5.44 -10.39
CA ALA A 77 -3.31 -5.37 -9.00
C ALA A 77 -2.64 -6.69 -8.57
N VAL A 78 -1.61 -6.57 -7.73
CA VAL A 78 -0.91 -7.72 -7.12
C VAL A 78 -1.51 -7.98 -5.75
N ASN A 79 -1.82 -9.25 -5.45
CA ASN A 79 -2.29 -9.65 -4.12
C ASN A 79 -1.11 -10.08 -3.22
N VAL A 80 -1.39 -10.28 -1.92
CA VAL A 80 -0.36 -10.60 -0.92
C VAL A 80 0.34 -11.94 -1.21
N ASP A 81 -0.37 -12.92 -1.77
CA ASP A 81 0.22 -14.22 -2.09
C ASP A 81 1.28 -14.10 -3.19
N GLN A 82 1.00 -13.35 -4.26
CA GLN A 82 1.98 -13.10 -5.32
C GLN A 82 3.24 -12.37 -4.79
N LEU A 83 3.05 -11.43 -3.85
CA LEU A 83 4.18 -10.75 -3.20
C LEU A 83 5.01 -11.74 -2.36
N ASN A 84 4.37 -12.58 -1.55
CA ASN A 84 5.03 -13.58 -0.71
C ASN A 84 5.80 -14.60 -1.57
N ASP A 85 5.21 -15.09 -2.64
CA ASP A 85 5.86 -16.01 -3.59
C ASP A 85 7.08 -15.35 -4.24
N THR A 86 6.96 -14.08 -4.63
CA THR A 86 8.08 -13.31 -5.19
C THR A 86 9.22 -13.17 -4.19
N VAL A 87 8.92 -12.82 -2.92
CA VAL A 87 9.93 -12.70 -1.86
C VAL A 87 10.60 -14.05 -1.57
N ALA A 88 9.82 -15.13 -1.50
CA ALA A 88 10.34 -16.47 -1.24
C ALA A 88 11.22 -16.98 -2.40
N ALA A 89 10.82 -16.73 -3.65
CA ALA A 89 11.55 -17.15 -4.84
C ALA A 89 12.86 -16.36 -5.05
N ASN A 90 12.90 -15.08 -4.63
CA ASN A 90 14.02 -14.17 -4.88
C ASN A 90 14.94 -13.96 -3.66
N ARG A 91 15.05 -14.96 -2.77
CA ARG A 91 16.02 -14.93 -1.67
C ARG A 91 17.46 -14.87 -2.20
N THR A 92 18.33 -14.12 -1.53
CA THR A 92 19.77 -14.09 -1.84
C THR A 92 20.37 -15.49 -1.67
N LYS A 93 20.88 -16.06 -2.76
CA LYS A 93 21.54 -17.37 -2.73
C LYS A 93 22.79 -17.32 -1.84
N TYR A 94 23.02 -18.38 -1.06
CA TYR A 94 24.17 -18.56 -0.17
C TYR A 94 24.27 -17.55 0.99
N TYR A 95 23.24 -16.74 1.23
CA TYR A 95 23.19 -15.80 2.34
C TYR A 95 21.99 -16.08 3.22
N SER A 96 22.23 -16.21 4.53
CA SER A 96 21.20 -16.41 5.53
C SER A 96 21.60 -15.72 6.83
N VAL A 97 20.66 -15.04 7.47
CA VAL A 97 20.84 -14.45 8.79
C VAL A 97 19.92 -15.18 9.75
N ASN A 98 20.49 -15.78 10.80
CA ASN A 98 19.76 -16.36 11.92
C ASN A 98 20.12 -15.54 13.17
N SER A 99 19.33 -14.51 13.45
CA SER A 99 19.52 -13.60 14.58
C SER A 99 18.33 -13.71 15.53
N ALA A 100 18.56 -13.43 16.82
CA ALA A 100 17.55 -13.48 17.88
C ALA A 100 17.33 -12.11 18.56
N GLY A 101 17.52 -11.00 17.85
CA GLY A 101 17.54 -9.65 18.45
C GLY A 101 18.96 -9.06 18.49
N GLY A 102 19.13 -7.73 18.63
CA GLY A 102 20.42 -7.11 18.98
C GLY A 102 20.70 -5.70 18.47
N GLY A 103 21.97 -5.29 18.57
CA GLY A 103 22.46 -4.10 17.87
C GLY A 103 22.64 -4.36 16.37
N ASN A 104 22.59 -3.29 15.58
CA ASN A 104 22.65 -3.31 14.11
C ASN A 104 21.47 -4.07 13.43
N GLU A 105 20.34 -4.25 14.10
CA GLU A 105 19.14 -4.85 13.48
C GLU A 105 18.46 -3.92 12.48
N ASP A 106 18.44 -2.62 12.78
CA ASP A 106 17.99 -1.58 11.87
C ASP A 106 19.10 -1.09 10.94
N ASN A 107 20.17 -1.89 10.76
CA ASN A 107 21.32 -1.57 9.92
C ASN A 107 22.11 -0.31 10.34
N LEU A 108 22.09 0.06 11.64
CA LEU A 108 22.71 1.28 12.18
C LEU A 108 24.16 1.12 12.67
N GLY A 109 24.78 -0.05 12.49
CA GLY A 109 26.14 -0.35 12.97
C GLY A 109 27.27 0.28 12.14
N ALA A 110 26.99 0.72 10.92
CA ALA A 110 27.94 1.44 10.08
C ALA A 110 27.81 2.95 10.34
N THR A 111 28.62 3.48 11.27
CA THR A 111 28.56 4.90 11.68
C THR A 111 29.65 5.76 11.04
N GLY A 112 30.73 5.15 10.56
CA GLY A 112 31.75 5.83 9.74
C GLY A 112 31.24 6.13 8.33
N ALA A 113 31.74 7.21 7.72
CA ALA A 113 31.45 7.49 6.31
C ALA A 113 31.93 6.33 5.42
N ASP A 114 31.12 5.89 4.46
CA ASP A 114 31.41 4.78 3.54
C ASP A 114 31.73 3.43 4.22
N ALA A 115 31.27 3.22 5.46
CA ALA A 115 31.55 2.02 6.23
C ALA A 115 30.56 0.87 5.95
N ILE A 116 30.97 -0.36 6.27
CA ILE A 116 30.15 -1.58 6.18
C ILE A 116 30.13 -2.27 7.55
N ALA A 117 28.94 -2.51 8.11
CA ALA A 117 28.76 -3.31 9.32
C ALA A 117 27.80 -4.49 9.05
N SER A 118 28.33 -5.70 8.96
CA SER A 118 27.60 -6.93 8.68
C SER A 118 27.64 -7.88 9.87
N GLY A 119 26.49 -8.06 10.53
CA GLY A 119 26.33 -8.96 11.67
C GLY A 119 25.68 -8.28 12.87
N LYS A 120 25.11 -9.10 13.77
CA LYS A 120 24.57 -8.66 15.06
C LYS A 120 25.68 -7.96 15.86
N ASN A 121 25.39 -6.79 16.39
CA ASN A 121 26.32 -5.95 17.15
C ASN A 121 27.59 -5.50 16.37
N ALA A 122 27.68 -5.72 15.06
CA ALA A 122 28.83 -5.24 14.28
C ALA A 122 28.85 -3.70 14.27
N THR A 123 30.03 -3.11 14.50
CA THR A 123 30.24 -1.65 14.55
C THR A 123 31.39 -1.26 13.65
N ALA A 124 31.13 -0.50 12.59
CA ALA A 124 32.15 0.09 11.72
C ALA A 124 32.11 1.61 11.86
N ALA A 125 32.94 2.14 12.78
CA ALA A 125 32.95 3.55 13.16
C ALA A 125 34.01 4.39 12.42
N GLY A 126 35.03 3.75 11.84
CA GLY A 126 36.02 4.43 11.03
C GLY A 126 35.51 4.76 9.62
N THR A 127 36.00 5.85 9.02
CA THR A 127 35.77 6.15 7.60
C THR A 127 36.25 5.00 6.72
N SER A 128 35.42 4.53 5.78
CA SER A 128 35.68 3.40 4.89
C SER A 128 36.03 2.10 5.63
N ALA A 129 35.57 1.93 6.86
CA ALA A 129 35.84 0.73 7.67
C ALA A 129 34.86 -0.41 7.36
N VAL A 130 35.31 -1.65 7.55
CA VAL A 130 34.50 -2.85 7.32
C VAL A 130 34.51 -3.71 8.57
N ALA A 131 33.36 -3.92 9.20
CA ALA A 131 33.15 -4.84 10.32
C ALA A 131 32.22 -5.97 9.89
N ILE A 132 32.71 -7.21 9.88
CA ILE A 132 31.95 -8.40 9.49
C ILE A 132 32.06 -9.45 10.59
N GLY A 133 30.95 -9.77 11.27
CA GLY A 133 30.87 -10.78 12.32
C GLY A 133 30.09 -10.31 13.56
N LEU A 134 29.71 -11.27 14.41
CA LEU A 134 29.02 -10.99 15.68
C LEU A 134 29.90 -10.11 16.58
N GLY A 135 29.52 -8.85 16.81
CA GLY A 135 30.28 -7.91 17.66
C GLY A 135 31.64 -7.47 17.08
N ALA A 136 31.86 -7.62 15.77
CA ALA A 136 33.07 -7.09 15.12
C ALA A 136 33.12 -5.55 15.23
N THR A 137 34.25 -4.97 15.60
CA THR A 137 34.43 -3.51 15.76
C THR A 137 35.59 -2.98 14.91
N ALA A 138 35.29 -2.23 13.85
CA ALA A 138 36.27 -1.53 13.03
C ALA A 138 36.22 -0.02 13.30
N ALA A 139 37.03 0.46 14.25
CA ALA A 139 36.97 1.85 14.75
C ALA A 139 37.91 2.82 14.00
N ASN A 140 38.85 2.30 13.20
CA ASN A 140 39.87 3.09 12.52
C ASN A 140 39.54 3.28 11.04
N ALA A 141 39.96 4.40 10.45
CA ALA A 141 39.77 4.66 9.03
C ALA A 141 40.43 3.54 8.19
N ASN A 142 39.74 3.13 7.11
CA ASN A 142 40.16 2.09 6.17
C ASN A 142 40.45 0.71 6.80
N SER A 143 39.98 0.46 8.02
CA SER A 143 40.28 -0.77 8.75
C SER A 143 39.24 -1.87 8.50
N VAL A 144 39.66 -3.14 8.63
CA VAL A 144 38.79 -4.32 8.45
C VAL A 144 38.79 -5.19 9.71
N ALA A 145 37.68 -5.26 10.43
CA ALA A 145 37.41 -6.26 11.46
C ALA A 145 36.63 -7.43 10.85
N LEU A 146 37.22 -8.62 10.80
CA LEU A 146 36.58 -9.84 10.27
C LEU A 146 36.57 -10.93 11.35
N GLY A 147 35.39 -11.43 11.68
CA GLY A 147 35.17 -12.48 12.68
C GLY A 147 34.40 -12.01 13.93
N SER A 148 33.91 -12.97 14.71
CA SER A 148 33.17 -12.69 15.96
C SER A 148 34.07 -12.01 16.98
N GLY A 149 33.69 -10.83 17.47
CA GLY A 149 34.42 -10.05 18.46
C GLY A 149 35.75 -9.46 17.96
N SER A 150 36.06 -9.56 16.66
CA SER A 150 37.28 -8.99 16.09
C SER A 150 37.27 -7.47 16.24
N VAL A 151 38.40 -6.88 16.67
CA VAL A 151 38.54 -5.43 16.85
C VAL A 151 39.77 -4.95 16.09
N THR A 152 39.66 -3.86 15.32
CA THR A 152 40.83 -3.26 14.66
C THR A 152 41.64 -2.44 15.66
N ALA A 153 42.96 -2.63 15.66
CA ALA A 153 43.89 -1.73 16.33
C ALA A 153 44.24 -0.55 15.39
N ALA A 154 44.64 0.58 15.95
CA ALA A 154 45.22 1.66 15.16
C ALA A 154 46.51 1.15 14.48
N ALA A 155 46.72 1.53 13.21
CA ALA A 155 47.98 1.23 12.53
C ALA A 155 49.13 1.91 13.29
N VAL A 156 50.23 1.18 13.51
CA VAL A 156 51.47 1.67 14.12
C VAL A 156 52.41 2.18 13.04
#